data_AF-A0A1Y2LIH6-F1
#
_entry.id   AF-A0A1Y2LIH6-F1
#
_cell.length_a   1.000
_cell.length_b   1.000
_cell.length_c   1.000
_cell.angle_alpha   90.00
_cell.angle_beta   90.00
_cell.angle_gamma   90.00
#
_symmetry.space_group_name_H-M   'P 1'
#
loop_
_entity.id
_entity.type
_entity.pdbx_description
1 polymer ?
#
loop_
_entity_poly.entity_id
_entity_poly.type
_entity_poly.pdbx_seq_one_letter_code
_entity_poly.pdbx_strand_id
1 'polypeptide(L)'
;MGNENPDNWELSDPKICADAQVDAEILEKNGWEGEEDYFDEDEGKERLTEAKWQAVRKPVLPEPSFEDVDYGLKQGQRLSKKFYDSGLQVIVIMASIELTPEKPQFPHGSWHVEGQLNENICATALYYLDSENITESSLSFQMQTSAYLTDEDESLVGQDAYHWM
;
A
#
# COMPACT_ATOMS: atom_id res chain seq x y z
N MET A 1 -13.18 -5.92 -18.29
CA MET A 1 -13.03 -7.33 -18.69
C MET A 1 -11.78 -7.83 -18.00
N GLY A 2 -11.96 -8.56 -16.89
CA GLY A 2 -10.84 -9.14 -16.14
C GLY A 2 -10.15 -10.18 -17.01
N ASN A 3 -8.84 -10.36 -16.84
CA ASN A 3 -8.12 -11.34 -17.64
C ASN A 3 -8.70 -12.74 -17.37
N GLU A 4 -9.08 -13.45 -18.43
CA GLU A 4 -9.57 -14.83 -18.37
C GLU A 4 -8.41 -15.80 -18.61
N ASN A 5 -7.17 -15.40 -18.28
CA ASN A 5 -6.02 -16.27 -18.46
C ASN A 5 -6.09 -17.42 -17.44
N PRO A 6 -6.18 -18.69 -17.87
CA PRO A 6 -6.27 -19.84 -16.97
C PRO A 6 -5.10 -19.93 -15.97
N ASP A 7 -3.92 -19.43 -16.34
CA ASP A 7 -2.71 -19.44 -15.50
C ASP A 7 -2.80 -18.51 -14.27
N ASN A 8 -3.80 -17.62 -14.21
CA ASN A 8 -3.97 -16.69 -13.11
C ASN A 8 -4.87 -17.22 -11.99
N TRP A 9 -5.24 -18.50 -12.03
CA TRP A 9 -6.16 -19.12 -11.07
C TRP A 9 -5.54 -20.39 -10.49
N GLU A 10 -5.63 -20.59 -9.17
CA GLU A 10 -5.01 -21.74 -8.47
C GLU A 10 -5.51 -23.09 -9.02
N LEU A 11 -6.71 -23.09 -9.59
CA LEU A 11 -7.31 -24.18 -10.32
C LEU A 11 -7.41 -23.72 -11.77
N SER A 12 -6.46 -24.07 -12.63
CA SER A 12 -6.45 -23.61 -14.03
C SER A 12 -7.38 -24.41 -14.94
N ASP A 13 -7.81 -25.61 -14.51
CA ASP A 13 -8.73 -26.48 -15.26
C ASP A 13 -10.11 -26.52 -14.57
N PRO A 14 -11.18 -26.02 -15.24
CA PRO A 14 -12.55 -26.06 -14.73
C PRO A 14 -13.03 -27.46 -14.33
N LYS A 15 -12.52 -28.52 -14.97
CA LYS A 15 -12.93 -29.90 -14.70
C LYS A 15 -12.63 -30.35 -13.27
N ILE A 16 -11.65 -29.74 -12.61
CA ILE A 16 -11.32 -30.02 -11.21
C ILE A 16 -12.49 -29.63 -10.29
N CYS A 17 -13.32 -28.67 -10.71
CA CYS A 17 -14.44 -28.17 -9.95
C CYS A 17 -15.78 -28.86 -10.28
N ALA A 18 -15.79 -29.91 -11.11
CA ALA A 18 -17.02 -30.60 -11.52
C ALA A 18 -17.83 -31.12 -10.31
N ASP A 19 -17.16 -31.63 -9.28
CA ASP A 19 -17.77 -32.14 -8.04
C ASP A 19 -17.97 -31.08 -6.95
N ALA A 20 -17.61 -29.82 -7.21
CA ALA A 20 -17.78 -28.74 -6.24
C ALA A 20 -19.28 -28.52 -5.92
N GLN A 21 -19.58 -28.36 -4.64
CA GLN A 21 -20.90 -27.98 -4.16
C GLN A 21 -20.96 -26.46 -4.07
N VAL A 22 -21.84 -25.87 -4.87
CA VAL A 22 -22.03 -24.43 -4.99
C VAL A 22 -23.53 -24.15 -4.96
N ASP A 23 -23.93 -23.12 -4.23
CA ASP A 23 -25.34 -22.73 -4.12
C ASP A 23 -25.91 -22.30 -5.48
N ALA A 24 -27.19 -22.63 -5.71
CA ALA A 24 -27.86 -22.37 -7.00
C ALA A 24 -27.86 -20.88 -7.38
N GLU A 25 -28.05 -19.98 -6.41
CA GLU A 25 -27.99 -18.52 -6.63
C GLU A 25 -26.61 -18.05 -7.11
N ILE A 26 -25.54 -18.70 -6.64
CA ILE A 26 -24.17 -18.39 -7.04
C ILE A 26 -23.90 -18.93 -8.45
N LEU A 27 -24.44 -20.10 -8.79
CA LEU A 27 -24.34 -20.67 -10.13
C LEU A 27 -25.07 -19.79 -11.15
N GLU A 28 -26.29 -19.35 -10.86
CA GLU A 28 -27.07 -18.45 -11.73
C GLU A 28 -26.34 -17.13 -11.97
N LYS A 29 -25.77 -16.55 -10.91
CA LYS A 29 -24.93 -15.34 -11.01
C LYS A 29 -23.70 -15.52 -11.90
N ASN A 30 -23.19 -16.76 -12.00
CA ASN A 30 -22.05 -17.11 -12.85
C ASN A 30 -22.47 -17.70 -14.21
N GLY A 31 -23.72 -17.50 -14.63
CA GLY A 31 -24.20 -17.82 -15.98
C GLY A 31 -24.69 -19.25 -16.18
N TRP A 32 -25.03 -19.96 -15.09
CA TRP A 32 -25.73 -21.24 -15.16
C TRP A 32 -27.24 -21.05 -15.14
N GLU A 33 -27.91 -21.39 -16.24
CA GLU A 33 -29.36 -21.15 -16.40
C GLU A 33 -30.22 -22.38 -16.02
N GLY A 34 -29.58 -23.54 -15.82
CA GLY A 34 -30.26 -24.79 -15.47
C GLY A 34 -30.12 -25.84 -16.58
N GLU A 35 -30.27 -27.12 -16.23
CA GLU A 35 -30.08 -28.22 -17.19
C GLU A 35 -31.12 -28.20 -18.32
N GLU A 36 -32.33 -27.71 -18.04
CA GLU A 36 -33.46 -27.70 -18.98
C GLU A 36 -33.30 -26.69 -20.13
N ASP A 37 -32.39 -25.71 -19.99
CA ASP A 37 -32.15 -24.67 -20.99
C ASP A 37 -31.13 -25.09 -22.07
N TYR A 38 -30.47 -26.25 -21.90
CA TYR A 38 -29.49 -26.76 -22.85
C TYR A 38 -30.05 -27.95 -23.64
N PHE A 39 -30.00 -27.85 -24.98
CA PHE A 39 -30.46 -28.90 -25.88
C PHE A 39 -29.52 -30.11 -25.92
N ASP A 40 -28.25 -29.91 -25.58
CA ASP A 40 -27.22 -30.95 -25.50
C ASP A 40 -26.80 -31.13 -24.03
N GLU A 41 -26.91 -32.36 -23.53
CA GLU A 41 -26.54 -32.71 -22.17
C GLU A 41 -25.04 -32.47 -21.90
N ASP A 42 -24.19 -32.63 -22.91
CA ASP A 42 -22.76 -32.43 -22.75
C ASP A 42 -22.43 -30.92 -22.68
N GLU A 43 -23.14 -30.09 -23.45
CA GLU A 43 -23.05 -28.62 -23.34
C GLU A 43 -23.50 -28.12 -21.96
N GLY A 44 -24.60 -28.66 -21.43
CA GLY A 44 -25.07 -28.34 -20.08
C GLY A 44 -24.04 -28.70 -19.01
N LYS A 45 -23.39 -29.87 -19.09
CA LYS A 45 -22.35 -30.27 -18.14
C LYS A 45 -21.12 -29.38 -18.21
N GLU A 46 -20.69 -28.96 -19.40
CA GLU A 46 -19.58 -28.03 -19.57
C GLU A 46 -19.90 -26.67 -18.95
N ARG A 47 -21.10 -26.14 -19.18
CA ARG A 47 -21.57 -24.86 -18.62
C ARG A 47 -21.67 -24.89 -17.10
N LEU A 48 -22.20 -25.97 -16.53
CA LEU A 48 -22.26 -26.16 -15.09
C LEU A 48 -20.85 -26.21 -14.48
N THR A 49 -19.93 -26.93 -15.13
CA THR A 49 -18.54 -27.05 -14.67
C THR A 49 -17.81 -25.70 -14.70
N GLU A 50 -18.02 -24.92 -15.75
CA GLU A 50 -17.48 -23.56 -15.88
C GLU A 50 -18.06 -22.62 -14.80
N ALA A 51 -19.38 -22.64 -14.57
CA ALA A 51 -20.01 -21.81 -13.54
C ALA A 51 -19.52 -22.17 -12.12
N LYS A 52 -19.32 -23.47 -11.84
CA LYS A 52 -18.70 -23.93 -10.59
C LYS A 52 -17.27 -23.43 -10.46
N TRP A 53 -16.48 -23.52 -11.53
CA TRP A 53 -15.11 -23.03 -11.55
C TRP A 53 -15.03 -21.53 -11.27
N GLN A 54 -15.88 -20.73 -11.92
CA GLN A 54 -15.97 -19.28 -11.70
C GLN A 54 -16.34 -18.93 -10.25
N ALA A 55 -17.18 -19.75 -9.61
CA ALA A 55 -17.61 -19.57 -8.22
C ALA A 55 -16.52 -19.90 -7.18
N VAL A 56 -15.66 -20.89 -7.46
CA VAL A 56 -14.69 -21.41 -6.47
C VAL A 56 -13.23 -21.09 -6.77
N ARG A 57 -12.92 -20.62 -7.98
CA ARG A 57 -11.54 -20.28 -8.36
C ARG A 57 -11.00 -19.16 -7.48
N LYS A 58 -9.71 -19.28 -7.13
CA LYS A 58 -8.97 -18.26 -6.39
C LYS A 58 -7.90 -17.67 -7.30
N PRO A 59 -7.72 -16.35 -7.31
CA PRO A 59 -6.67 -15.74 -8.10
C PRO A 59 -5.31 -16.18 -7.53
N VAL A 60 -4.40 -16.62 -8.41
CA VAL A 60 -2.99 -16.74 -8.07
C VAL A 60 -2.47 -15.33 -7.89
N LEU A 61 -2.12 -14.98 -6.66
CA LEU A 61 -1.38 -13.76 -6.39
C LEU A 61 0.10 -14.08 -6.66
N PRO A 62 0.70 -13.58 -7.76
CA PRO A 62 2.12 -13.80 -7.97
C PRO A 62 2.85 -13.19 -6.79
N GLU A 63 3.71 -13.97 -6.15
CA GLU A 63 4.58 -13.41 -5.11
C GLU A 63 5.43 -12.31 -5.76
N PRO A 64 5.41 -11.08 -5.23
CA PRO A 64 6.30 -10.05 -5.73
C PRO A 64 7.73 -10.55 -5.56
N SER A 65 8.56 -10.42 -6.60
CA SER A 65 9.99 -10.63 -6.44
C SER A 65 10.51 -9.59 -5.46
N PHE A 66 10.87 -10.02 -4.25
CA PHE A 66 11.50 -9.17 -3.25
C PHE A 66 13.00 -9.38 -3.32
N GLU A 67 13.71 -8.33 -3.75
CA GLU A 67 15.14 -8.23 -3.50
C GLU A 67 15.33 -7.29 -2.33
N ASP A 68 16.11 -7.73 -1.34
CA ASP A 68 16.42 -6.88 -0.19
C ASP A 68 17.30 -5.73 -0.67
N VAL A 69 16.73 -4.52 -0.67
CA VAL A 69 17.45 -3.32 -1.07
C VAL A 69 18.16 -2.79 0.17
N ASP A 70 19.50 -2.74 0.12
CA ASP A 70 20.29 -2.06 1.14
C ASP A 70 20.05 -0.53 1.05
N TYR A 71 19.03 -0.08 1.77
CA TYR A 71 18.70 1.34 1.91
C TYR A 71 19.71 2.08 2.80
N GLY A 72 20.54 1.36 3.54
CA GLY A 72 21.54 1.92 4.46
C GLY A 72 22.55 2.78 3.73
N LEU A 73 22.76 4.00 4.23
CA LEU A 73 23.93 4.76 3.84
C LEU A 73 25.14 4.09 4.48
N LYS A 74 26.10 3.67 3.67
CA LYS A 74 27.38 3.18 4.19
C LYS A 74 28.08 4.33 4.92
N GLN A 75 28.76 4.02 6.02
CA GLN A 75 29.45 5.02 6.82
C GLN A 75 30.35 5.92 5.96
N GLY A 76 30.16 7.24 6.04
CA GLY A 76 30.90 8.24 5.26
C GLY A 76 30.33 8.52 3.85
N GLN A 77 29.22 7.89 3.46
CA GLN A 77 28.58 8.10 2.17
C GLN A 77 27.46 9.16 2.30
N ARG A 78 27.64 10.29 1.62
CA ARG A 78 26.63 11.37 1.59
C ARG A 78 25.57 11.10 0.52
N LEU A 79 24.31 11.46 0.79
CA LEU A 79 23.20 11.43 -0.19
C LEU A 79 23.58 12.15 -1.49
N SER A 80 24.21 13.32 -1.38
CA SER A 80 24.66 14.11 -2.55
C SER A 80 25.65 13.38 -3.45
N LYS A 81 26.42 12.42 -2.91
CA LYS A 81 27.34 11.59 -3.69
C LYS A 81 26.62 10.37 -4.28
N LYS A 82 25.71 9.75 -3.53
CA LYS A 82 24.92 8.59 -3.99
C LYS A 82 24.00 8.97 -5.17
N PHE A 83 23.40 10.14 -5.11
CA PHE A 83 22.43 10.63 -6.10
C PHE A 83 22.99 11.73 -7.00
N TYR A 84 24.32 11.81 -7.16
CA TYR A 84 24.96 12.85 -7.97
C TYR A 84 24.50 12.83 -9.43
N ASP A 85 24.49 11.63 -10.04
CA ASP A 85 24.12 11.46 -11.45
C ASP A 85 22.59 11.43 -11.66
N SER A 86 21.83 10.87 -10.72
CA SER A 86 20.37 10.74 -10.82
C SER A 86 19.59 11.97 -10.34
N GLY A 87 20.22 12.80 -9.51
CA GLY A 87 19.54 13.87 -8.78
C GLY A 87 18.61 13.37 -7.68
N LEU A 88 18.07 14.32 -6.91
CA LEU A 88 16.99 14.12 -5.95
C LEU A 88 15.73 14.80 -6.47
N GLN A 89 14.59 14.16 -6.29
CA GLN A 89 13.29 14.78 -6.56
C GLN A 89 12.87 15.61 -5.35
N VAL A 90 12.28 16.78 -5.61
CA VAL A 90 11.74 17.67 -4.57
C VAL A 90 10.25 17.83 -4.81
N ILE A 91 9.47 17.45 -3.81
CA ILE A 91 8.03 17.65 -3.79
C ILE A 91 7.74 18.78 -2.80
N VAL A 92 7.09 19.85 -3.27
CA VAL A 92 6.70 20.97 -2.42
C VAL A 92 5.18 20.94 -2.26
N ILE A 93 4.74 20.80 -1.02
CA ILE A 93 3.33 20.84 -0.66
C ILE A 93 3.07 22.14 0.10
N MET A 94 2.13 22.95 -0.39
CA MET A 94 1.67 24.16 0.28
C MET A 94 0.25 23.93 0.78
N ALA A 95 0.03 24.21 2.06
CA ALA A 95 -1.28 24.15 2.69
C ALA A 95 -1.57 25.46 3.41
N SER A 96 -2.84 25.86 3.44
CA SER A 96 -3.34 26.98 4.22
C SER A 96 -4.45 26.50 5.15
N ILE A 97 -4.45 27.01 6.38
CA ILE A 97 -5.48 26.73 7.38
C ILE A 97 -6.09 28.07 7.80
N GLU A 98 -7.37 28.25 7.51
CA GLU A 98 -8.12 29.44 7.90
C GLU A 98 -9.11 29.08 9.01
N LEU A 99 -8.95 29.74 10.15
CA LEU A 99 -9.84 29.61 11.31
C LEU A 99 -10.78 30.82 11.37
N THR A 100 -12.07 30.57 11.56
CA THR A 100 -13.07 31.63 11.76
C THR A 100 -13.72 31.48 13.13
N PRO A 101 -14.42 32.51 13.66
CA PRO A 101 -15.18 32.36 14.90
C PRO A 101 -16.19 31.20 14.86
N GLU A 102 -16.76 30.89 13.69
CA GLU A 102 -17.69 29.78 13.46
C GLU A 102 -16.97 28.43 13.33
N LYS A 103 -15.70 28.43 12.89
CA LYS A 103 -14.84 27.26 12.79
C LYS A 103 -13.45 27.54 13.40
N PRO A 104 -13.36 27.67 14.74
CA PRO A 104 -12.15 28.17 15.39
C PRO A 104 -11.11 27.07 15.64
N GLN A 105 -11.41 25.82 15.29
CA GLN A 105 -10.56 24.68 15.59
C GLN A 105 -10.13 23.97 14.31
N PHE A 106 -8.82 23.77 14.19
CA PHE A 106 -8.23 22.80 13.30
C PHE A 106 -7.93 21.53 14.11
N PRO A 107 -8.59 20.39 13.83
CA PRO A 107 -8.37 19.18 14.61
C PRO A 107 -6.93 18.71 14.43
N HIS A 108 -6.32 18.26 15.53
CA HIS A 108 -5.05 17.55 15.48
C HIS A 108 -5.20 16.32 14.57
N GLY A 109 -4.42 16.30 13.48
CA GLY A 109 -4.42 15.20 12.52
C GLY A 109 -4.02 13.87 13.17
N SER A 110 -4.35 12.76 12.51
CA SER A 110 -3.75 11.48 12.89
C SER A 110 -2.25 11.53 12.68
N TRP A 111 -1.51 10.75 13.48
CA TRP A 111 -0.09 10.52 13.22
C TRP A 111 0.09 10.02 11.78
N HIS A 112 0.99 10.68 11.07
CA HIS A 112 1.39 10.32 9.72
C HIS A 112 2.88 9.99 9.72
N VAL A 113 3.26 8.92 9.01
CA VAL A 113 4.65 8.53 8.83
C VAL A 113 5.04 8.94 7.43
N GLU A 114 5.95 9.91 7.31
CA GLU A 114 6.56 10.31 6.05
C GLU A 114 7.84 9.49 5.81
N GLY A 115 8.07 9.08 4.57
CA GLY A 115 9.32 8.46 4.16
C GLY A 115 9.46 6.98 4.51
N GLN A 116 8.38 6.24 4.30
CA GLN A 116 8.46 4.78 4.23
C GLN A 116 9.42 4.34 3.10
N LEU A 117 10.03 3.16 3.25
CA LEU A 117 11.06 2.66 2.33
C LEU A 117 10.59 2.56 0.87
N ASN A 118 9.28 2.34 0.66
CA ASN A 118 8.64 2.32 -0.66
C ASN A 118 8.38 3.72 -1.25
N GLU A 119 8.37 4.78 -0.44
CA GLU A 119 8.16 6.17 -0.89
C GLU A 119 9.44 6.83 -1.40
N ASN A 120 10.60 6.30 -1.02
CA ASN A 120 11.93 6.81 -1.40
C ASN A 120 12.17 8.28 -1.01
N ILE A 121 11.58 8.75 0.09
CA ILE A 121 11.80 10.10 0.62
C ILE A 121 13.00 10.07 1.57
N CYS A 122 14.01 10.90 1.29
CA CYS A 122 15.22 10.97 2.13
C CYS A 122 15.18 12.07 3.20
N ALA A 123 14.30 13.06 3.06
CA ALA A 123 14.15 14.16 4.02
C ALA A 123 12.80 14.87 3.83
N THR A 124 12.23 15.34 4.93
CA THR A 124 11.02 16.19 4.97
C THR A 124 11.33 17.45 5.76
N ALA A 125 10.92 18.60 5.23
CA ALA A 125 11.04 19.89 5.91
C ALA A 125 9.66 20.55 5.97
N LEU A 126 9.36 21.19 7.10
CA LEU A 126 8.14 21.98 7.28
C LEU A 126 8.52 23.44 7.52
N TYR A 127 7.83 24.35 6.85
CA TYR A 127 8.05 25.79 7.01
C TYR A 127 6.71 26.52 7.09
N TYR A 128 6.48 27.22 8.19
CA TYR A 128 5.32 28.08 8.37
C TYR A 128 5.63 29.45 7.76
N LEU A 129 5.03 29.72 6.59
CA LEU A 129 5.25 30.96 5.85
C LEU A 129 4.63 32.17 6.57
N ASP A 130 3.43 31.99 7.12
CA ASP A 130 2.68 33.03 7.82
C ASP A 130 1.79 32.40 8.89
N SER A 131 1.58 33.11 10.00
CA SER A 131 0.78 32.65 11.12
C SER A 131 0.33 33.84 11.97
N GLU A 132 -0.95 34.18 11.88
CA GLU A 132 -1.54 35.31 12.58
C GLU A 132 -2.81 34.90 13.33
N ASN A 133 -3.05 35.53 14.49
CA ASN A 133 -4.29 35.40 15.26
C ASN A 133 -4.70 33.95 15.61
N ILE A 134 -3.70 33.08 15.82
CA ILE A 134 -3.90 31.71 16.33
C ILE A 134 -3.26 31.53 17.70
N THR A 135 -3.72 30.53 18.45
CA THR A 135 -3.02 30.04 19.64
C THR A 135 -1.68 29.41 19.24
N GLU A 136 -0.72 29.41 20.17
CA GLU A 136 0.59 28.78 19.97
C GLU A 136 0.44 27.34 19.45
N SER A 137 1.14 27.04 18.37
CA SER A 137 1.16 25.72 17.73
C SER A 137 2.49 25.04 18.05
N SER A 138 2.45 23.75 18.36
CA SER A 138 3.65 22.93 18.56
C SER A 138 3.61 21.70 17.68
N LEU A 139 4.78 21.25 17.24
CA LEU A 139 4.95 20.04 16.45
C LEU A 139 5.87 19.09 17.20
N SER A 140 5.50 17.81 17.24
CA SER A 140 6.32 16.75 17.83
C SER A 140 6.75 15.81 16.72
N PHE A 141 8.04 15.51 16.67
CA PHE A 141 8.61 14.52 15.77
C PHE A 141 8.89 13.23 16.55
N GLN A 142 8.68 12.10 15.88
CA GLN A 142 9.12 10.79 16.37
C GLN A 142 9.96 10.16 15.27
N MET A 143 10.94 9.35 15.67
CA MET A 143 11.74 8.57 14.74
C MET A 143 11.84 7.13 15.23
N GLN A 144 12.01 6.21 14.29
CA GLN A 144 12.31 4.83 14.65
C GLN A 144 13.71 4.75 15.27
N THR A 145 13.77 4.07 16.40
CA THR A 145 14.98 3.88 17.21
C THR A 145 15.30 2.38 17.28
N SER A 146 16.59 2.05 17.42
CA SER A 146 17.00 0.67 17.72
C SER A 146 16.44 0.23 19.08
N ALA A 147 16.00 -1.02 19.18
CA ALA A 147 15.56 -1.62 20.44
C ALA A 147 16.68 -1.75 21.49
N TYR A 148 17.95 -1.53 21.08
CA TYR A 148 19.12 -1.57 21.95
C TYR A 148 19.68 -0.19 22.28
N LEU A 149 18.96 0.89 21.94
CA LEU A 149 19.37 2.23 22.39
C LEU A 149 19.33 2.29 23.91
N THR A 150 20.45 2.74 24.47
CA THR A 150 20.63 2.93 25.91
C THR A 150 20.60 4.42 26.25
N ASP A 151 20.41 4.76 27.53
CA ASP A 151 20.43 6.15 27.99
C ASP A 151 21.80 6.84 27.71
N GLU A 152 22.87 6.08 27.50
CA GLU A 152 24.18 6.62 27.10
C GLU A 152 24.22 7.08 25.62
N ASP A 153 23.30 6.58 24.80
CA ASP A 153 23.16 6.90 23.37
C ASP A 153 22.27 8.14 23.11
N GLU A 154 21.72 8.78 24.16
CA GLU A 154 20.91 10.00 24.03
C GLU A 154 21.68 11.11 23.27
N SER A 155 23.00 11.13 23.34
CA SER A 155 23.83 12.09 22.59
C SER A 155 23.84 11.87 21.06
N LEU A 156 23.39 10.71 20.58
CA LEU A 156 23.29 10.39 19.15
C LEU A 156 21.99 10.90 18.52
N VAL A 157 20.98 11.18 19.33
CA VAL A 157 19.64 11.61 18.90
C VAL A 157 19.25 12.91 19.60
N GLY A 158 19.26 14.02 18.88
CA GLY A 158 18.97 15.33 19.47
C GLY A 158 18.75 16.41 18.42
N GLN A 159 18.13 17.50 18.85
CA GLN A 159 18.09 18.74 18.08
C GLN A 159 19.55 19.17 17.84
N ASP A 160 19.97 19.27 16.58
CA ASP A 160 21.35 19.50 16.11
C ASP A 160 22.30 18.28 16.02
N ALA A 161 21.84 17.07 16.31
CA ALA A 161 22.61 15.85 16.05
C ALA A 161 22.50 15.44 14.57
N TYR A 162 23.11 16.20 13.65
CA TYR A 162 23.07 15.91 12.20
C TYR A 162 23.97 14.73 11.77
N HIS A 163 24.66 14.09 12.70
CA HIS A 163 25.73 13.14 12.43
C HIS A 163 25.26 11.78 11.90
N TRP A 164 23.96 11.49 11.98
CA TRP A 164 23.34 10.27 11.47
C TRP A 164 22.78 10.41 10.03
N MET A 165 22.94 11.59 9.40
CA MET A 165 22.65 11.83 7.97
C MET A 165 23.91 11.77 7.09
#